data_AF-K2MBX7-F1
#
_entry.id   AF-K2MBX7-F1
#
_cell.length_a   1.000
_cell.length_b   1.000
_cell.length_c   1.000
_cell.angle_alpha   90.00
_cell.angle_beta   90.00
_cell.angle_gamma   90.00
#
_symmetry.space_group_name_H-M   'P 1'
#
loop_
_entity.id
_entity.type
_entity.pdbx_description
1 polymer ?
#
loop_
_entity_poly.entity_id
_entity_poly.type
_entity_poly.pdbx_seq_one_letter_code
_entity_poly.pdbx_strand_id
1 'polypeptide(L)'
;MQAAGLVNAFTMRIDAMLRHAVAASFLTLATSATAYETLDQTGFEDFSGLVATSTTWVNEHGSMMTITVSTTDQVSGHYVNHARDTGCQNTPYPLTGRVNGQFIAFSVAWRNGTQDCRSATGWTGYARRNDDGTIQIVTDWNLSYQGGSEPAIERGQDLFSYVPPSIGEAPPMKE
;
A
#
# COMPACT_ATOMS: atom_id res chain seq x y z
N MET A 1 51.71 12.95 -69.34
CA MET A 1 51.77 13.67 -68.04
C MET A 1 50.40 14.30 -67.85
N GLN A 2 49.59 14.13 -66.80
CA GLN A 2 49.68 13.62 -65.43
C GLN A 2 48.24 13.16 -65.08
N ALA A 3 48.02 11.94 -64.59
CA ALA A 3 47.96 11.54 -63.17
C ALA A 3 46.62 11.86 -62.46
N ALA A 4 46.00 10.79 -61.92
CA ALA A 4 45.21 10.68 -60.68
C ALA A 4 43.99 11.61 -60.49
N GLY A 5 42.80 11.16 -60.08
CA GLY A 5 42.47 10.10 -59.12
C GLY A 5 41.76 10.74 -57.91
N LEU A 6 40.75 10.03 -57.37
CA LEU A 6 39.98 10.26 -56.13
C LEU A 6 38.68 11.09 -56.26
N VAL A 7 37.55 10.78 -55.61
CA VAL A 7 36.97 9.62 -54.92
C VAL A 7 35.49 10.02 -54.63
N ASN A 8 34.62 9.00 -54.50
CA ASN A 8 33.28 8.96 -53.87
C ASN A 8 32.87 10.16 -52.99
N ALA A 9 31.60 10.55 -52.87
CA ALA A 9 30.42 9.70 -52.76
C ALA A 9 29.15 10.46 -53.16
N PHE A 10 28.22 9.67 -53.71
CA PHE A 10 26.92 10.06 -54.24
C PHE A 10 26.04 10.71 -53.16
N THR A 11 25.64 11.96 -53.40
CA THR A 11 24.55 12.62 -52.65
C THR A 11 23.23 12.10 -53.20
N MET A 12 22.53 11.23 -52.48
CA MET A 12 21.17 10.84 -52.85
C MET A 12 20.18 11.72 -52.10
N ARG A 13 19.67 12.75 -52.81
CA ARG A 13 18.49 13.50 -52.38
C ARG A 13 17.24 12.66 -52.63
N ILE A 14 16.36 12.74 -51.65
CA ILE A 14 15.02 12.18 -51.55
C ILE A 14 14.15 12.74 -52.67
N ASP A 15 13.49 11.88 -53.43
CA ASP A 15 12.20 12.23 -54.02
C ASP A 15 11.24 11.03 -53.96
N ALA A 16 10.07 11.33 -53.40
CA ALA A 16 9.08 10.40 -52.93
C ALA A 16 8.13 9.93 -54.04
N MET A 17 7.73 8.67 -54.00
CA MET A 17 6.44 8.24 -54.53
C MET A 17 5.77 7.22 -53.60
N LEU A 18 4.95 7.78 -52.71
CA LEU A 18 3.58 7.37 -52.39
C LEU A 18 3.25 5.87 -52.50
N ARG A 19 3.25 5.18 -51.36
CA ARG A 19 2.30 4.09 -51.08
C ARG A 19 1.69 4.32 -49.71
N HIS A 20 0.38 4.50 -49.69
CA HIS A 20 -0.41 4.59 -48.47
C HIS A 20 -0.36 3.25 -47.74
N ALA A 21 0.44 3.17 -46.69
CA ALA A 21 0.28 2.17 -45.64
C ALA A 21 -0.19 2.91 -44.40
N VAL A 22 -1.48 2.80 -44.09
CA VAL A 22 -2.03 3.22 -42.80
C VAL A 22 -1.49 2.24 -41.76
N ALA A 23 -0.37 2.58 -41.14
CA ALA A 23 0.12 1.86 -39.98
C ALA A 23 -0.82 2.20 -38.80
N ALA A 24 -1.74 1.30 -38.50
CA ALA A 24 -2.48 1.34 -37.25
C ALA A 24 -1.50 1.11 -36.10
N SER A 25 -0.98 2.17 -35.51
CA SER A 25 -0.22 2.12 -34.26
C SER A 25 -1.17 1.76 -33.13
N PHE A 26 -1.27 0.46 -32.83
CA PHE A 26 -1.88 0.00 -31.59
C PHE A 26 -1.00 0.43 -30.42
N LEU A 27 -1.39 1.50 -29.74
CA LEU A 27 -0.81 1.90 -28.46
C LEU A 27 -1.28 0.88 -27.42
N THR A 28 -0.47 -0.14 -27.13
CA THR A 28 -0.74 -1.04 -26.02
C THR A 28 -0.53 -0.28 -24.72
N LEU A 29 -1.63 0.17 -24.11
CA LEU A 29 -1.66 0.58 -22.71
C LEU A 29 -1.31 -0.64 -21.87
N ALA A 30 -0.06 -0.73 -21.42
CA ALA A 30 0.33 -1.68 -20.39
C ALA A 30 -0.36 -1.23 -19.09
N THR A 31 -1.53 -1.81 -18.80
CA THR A 31 -2.10 -1.76 -17.46
C THR A 31 -1.19 -2.59 -16.57
N SER A 32 -0.36 -1.93 -15.76
CA SER A 32 0.39 -2.58 -14.70
C SER A 32 -0.61 -3.10 -13.67
N ALA A 33 -0.97 -4.37 -13.80
CA ALA A 33 -1.65 -5.11 -12.75
C ALA A 33 -0.66 -5.25 -11.59
N THR A 34 -0.88 -4.53 -10.50
CA THR A 34 -0.23 -4.83 -9.23
C THR A 34 -0.71 -6.21 -8.82
N ALA A 35 0.15 -7.23 -8.97
CA ALA A 35 -0.09 -8.54 -8.41
C ALA A 35 -0.17 -8.36 -6.88
N TYR A 36 -1.30 -8.76 -6.28
CA TYR A 36 -1.38 -8.91 -4.84
C TYR A 36 -0.53 -10.13 -4.48
N GLU A 37 0.74 -9.93 -4.18
CA GLU A 37 1.59 -11.01 -3.71
C GLU A 37 1.13 -11.41 -2.30
N THR A 38 0.78 -12.69 -2.16
CA THR A 38 0.53 -13.27 -0.84
C THR A 38 1.84 -13.26 -0.08
N LEU A 39 1.82 -12.72 1.14
CA LEU A 39 2.94 -12.86 2.05
C LEU A 39 3.32 -14.35 2.17
N ASP A 40 4.59 -14.68 1.94
CA ASP A 40 5.13 -15.97 2.39
C ASP A 40 5.15 -15.95 3.92
N GLN A 41 4.06 -16.46 4.46
CA GLN A 41 3.87 -16.52 5.89
C GLN A 41 4.92 -17.38 6.54
N THR A 42 5.71 -18.24 5.89
CA THR A 42 6.74 -19.09 6.52
C THR A 42 8.11 -18.42 6.64
N GLY A 43 8.39 -17.44 5.78
CA GLY A 43 9.65 -16.68 5.75
C GLY A 43 9.59 -15.30 6.39
N PHE A 44 8.45 -14.90 6.97
CA PHE A 44 8.34 -13.63 7.69
C PHE A 44 9.26 -13.63 8.94
N GLU A 45 10.26 -12.77 8.89
CA GLU A 45 11.17 -12.42 9.99
C GLU A 45 10.86 -11.03 10.54
N ASP A 46 10.63 -10.06 9.64
CA ASP A 46 10.34 -8.67 10.00
C ASP A 46 9.64 -7.90 8.86
N PHE A 47 9.42 -6.58 9.06
CA PHE A 47 8.73 -5.74 8.09
C PHE A 47 9.48 -5.50 6.77
N SER A 48 10.77 -5.82 6.67
CA SER A 48 11.52 -5.71 5.40
C SER A 48 10.97 -6.66 4.34
N GLY A 49 10.41 -7.81 4.75
CA GLY A 49 9.72 -8.76 3.88
C GLY A 49 8.38 -8.24 3.33
N LEU A 50 7.89 -7.09 3.81
CA LEU A 50 6.65 -6.46 3.35
C LEU A 50 6.89 -5.28 2.39
N VAL A 51 8.15 -4.96 2.09
CA VAL A 51 8.47 -3.78 1.28
C VAL A 51 7.83 -3.89 -0.10
N ALA A 52 7.18 -2.81 -0.52
CA ALA A 52 6.40 -2.71 -1.77
C ALA A 52 5.18 -3.64 -1.89
N THR A 53 4.80 -4.33 -0.81
CA THR A 53 3.61 -5.18 -0.74
C THR A 53 2.53 -4.55 0.12
N SER A 54 1.30 -4.56 -0.37
CA SER A 54 0.13 -4.14 0.41
C SER A 54 -0.38 -5.32 1.24
N THR A 55 -0.41 -5.16 2.56
CA THR A 55 -0.87 -6.20 3.49
C THR A 55 -2.06 -5.71 4.31
N THR A 56 -3.01 -6.62 4.58
CA THR A 56 -4.21 -6.34 5.37
C THR A 56 -4.13 -7.05 6.71
N TRP A 57 -4.61 -6.38 7.74
CA TRP A 57 -4.58 -6.83 9.13
C TRP A 57 -5.91 -6.54 9.80
N VAL A 58 -6.31 -7.40 10.74
CA VAL A 58 -7.55 -7.24 11.53
C VAL A 58 -7.26 -7.39 13.02
N ASN A 59 -7.77 -6.49 13.86
CA ASN A 59 -7.63 -6.62 15.31
C ASN A 59 -8.78 -7.45 15.93
N GLU A 60 -8.68 -7.73 17.22
CA GLU A 60 -9.67 -8.45 18.02
C GLU A 60 -11.06 -7.79 18.07
N HIS A 61 -11.13 -6.50 17.72
CA HIS A 61 -12.37 -5.72 17.62
C HIS A 61 -12.95 -5.69 16.20
N GLY A 62 -12.33 -6.39 15.24
CA GLY A 62 -12.75 -6.43 13.83
C GLY A 62 -12.37 -5.18 13.03
N SER A 63 -11.66 -4.22 13.63
CA SER A 63 -11.10 -3.09 12.90
C SER A 63 -10.00 -3.57 11.97
N MET A 64 -9.90 -2.96 10.79
CA MET A 64 -8.99 -3.39 9.75
C MET A 64 -7.99 -2.29 9.41
N MET A 65 -6.76 -2.67 9.11
CA MET A 65 -5.81 -1.78 8.44
C MET A 65 -5.21 -2.43 7.21
N THR A 66 -5.01 -1.63 6.17
CA THR A 66 -4.23 -2.03 5.00
C THR A 66 -3.04 -1.10 4.91
N ILE A 67 -1.83 -1.67 4.94
CA ILE A 67 -0.58 -0.92 4.97
C ILE A 67 0.37 -1.34 3.85
N THR A 68 1.22 -0.41 3.46
CA THR A 68 2.37 -0.59 2.58
C THR A 68 3.61 -0.11 3.29
N VAL A 69 4.72 -0.84 3.14
CA VAL A 69 6.03 -0.45 3.67
C VAL A 69 6.90 -0.04 2.49
N SER A 70 7.47 1.15 2.54
CA SER A 70 8.43 1.62 1.52
C SER A 70 9.83 1.09 1.78
N THR A 71 10.71 1.19 0.78
CA THR A 71 12.15 0.88 0.90
C THR A 71 12.91 1.79 1.85
N THR A 72 12.26 2.84 2.37
CA THR A 72 12.84 3.75 3.37
C THR A 72 12.25 3.53 4.75
N ASP A 73 11.49 2.45 4.99
CA ASP A 73 10.82 2.13 6.25
C ASP A 73 9.65 3.05 6.61
N GLN A 74 9.14 3.84 5.67
CA GLN A 74 7.87 4.56 5.84
C GLN A 74 6.68 3.61 5.67
N VAL A 75 5.72 3.71 6.58
CA VAL A 75 4.42 3.04 6.52
C VAL A 75 3.37 4.03 6.01
N SER A 76 2.55 3.59 5.07
CA SER A 76 1.38 4.31 4.58
C SER A 76 0.20 3.36 4.37
N GLY A 77 -1.01 3.85 4.57
CA GLY A 77 -2.19 3.02 4.38
C GLY A 77 -3.48 3.66 4.85
N HIS A 78 -4.45 2.80 5.14
CA HIS A 78 -5.75 3.18 5.69
C HIS A 78 -6.15 2.29 6.85
N TYR A 79 -6.88 2.88 7.79
CA TYR A 79 -7.50 2.21 8.92
C TYR A 79 -9.02 2.35 8.84
N VAL A 80 -9.76 1.26 9.06
CA VAL A 80 -11.22 1.23 9.15
C VAL A 80 -11.59 0.74 10.54
N ASN A 81 -12.16 1.63 11.34
CA ASN A 81 -12.59 1.32 12.70
C ASN A 81 -13.92 0.55 12.70
N HIS A 82 -13.98 -0.52 13.49
CA HIS A 82 -15.18 -1.29 13.80
C HIS A 82 -15.34 -1.54 15.32
N ALA A 83 -14.56 -0.87 16.15
CA ALA A 83 -14.68 -0.97 17.61
C ALA A 83 -16.07 -0.51 18.06
N ARG A 84 -16.70 -1.29 18.93
CA ARG A 84 -18.04 -1.00 19.46
C ARG A 84 -18.02 0.30 20.26
N ASP A 85 -19.15 0.98 20.28
CA ASP A 85 -19.37 2.20 21.08
C ASP A 85 -18.43 3.38 20.74
N THR A 86 -17.81 3.35 19.56
CA THR A 86 -16.95 4.44 19.05
C THR A 86 -17.59 5.19 17.88
N GLY A 87 -17.15 6.43 17.65
CA GLY A 87 -17.43 7.14 16.38
C GLY A 87 -16.50 6.69 15.25
N CYS A 88 -16.61 7.34 14.08
CA CYS A 88 -15.67 7.17 12.97
C CYS A 88 -15.55 5.72 12.47
N GLN A 89 -16.65 4.95 12.50
CA GLN A 89 -16.66 3.57 12.04
C GLN A 89 -16.89 3.45 10.53
N ASN A 90 -16.56 2.28 9.97
CA ASN A 90 -16.95 1.83 8.62
C ASN A 90 -16.46 2.72 7.45
N THR A 91 -15.54 3.66 7.69
CA THR A 91 -14.93 4.49 6.65
C THR A 91 -13.40 4.51 6.82
N PRO A 92 -12.63 4.62 5.72
CA PRO A 92 -11.18 4.61 5.79
C PRO A 92 -10.64 5.95 6.30
N TYR A 93 -9.67 5.88 7.20
CA TYR A 93 -8.87 7.01 7.68
C TYR A 93 -7.41 6.82 7.26
N PRO A 94 -6.71 7.86 6.82
CA PRO A 94 -5.29 7.75 6.51
C PRO A 94 -4.47 7.28 7.71
N LEU A 95 -3.57 6.34 7.46
CA LEU A 95 -2.59 5.82 8.40
C LEU A 95 -1.19 6.13 7.89
N THR A 96 -0.32 6.61 8.78
CA THR A 96 1.11 6.78 8.47
C THR A 96 1.98 6.39 9.65
N GLY A 97 3.20 5.95 9.38
CA GLY A 97 4.09 5.46 10.42
C GLY A 97 5.49 5.12 9.92
N ARG A 98 6.22 4.38 10.74
CA ARG A 98 7.53 3.80 10.41
C ARG A 98 7.67 2.40 10.96
N VAL A 99 8.55 1.62 10.33
CA VAL A 99 9.05 0.35 10.85
C VAL A 99 10.54 0.45 11.18
N ASN A 100 11.03 -0.48 11.99
CA ASN A 100 12.44 -0.74 12.19
C ASN A 100 12.61 -2.21 12.61
N GLY A 101 13.10 -3.04 11.69
CA GLY A 101 13.08 -4.50 11.86
C GLY A 101 11.65 -4.96 12.16
N GLN A 102 11.46 -5.64 13.29
CA GLN A 102 10.15 -6.13 13.73
C GLN A 102 9.26 -5.07 14.40
N PHE A 103 9.80 -3.89 14.73
CA PHE A 103 9.03 -2.84 15.42
C PHE A 103 8.26 -1.97 14.43
N ILE A 104 7.09 -1.50 14.85
CA ILE A 104 6.25 -0.59 14.08
C ILE A 104 5.64 0.48 15.00
N ALA A 105 5.55 1.70 14.49
CA ALA A 105 4.75 2.75 15.09
C ALA A 105 3.96 3.48 13.99
N PHE A 106 2.67 3.68 14.20
CA PHE A 106 1.80 4.36 13.24
C PHE A 106 0.75 5.19 13.95
N SER A 107 0.15 6.14 13.23
CA SER A 107 -0.87 7.02 13.73
C SER A 107 -2.01 7.22 12.74
N VAL A 108 -3.18 7.49 13.30
CA VAL A 108 -4.41 7.81 12.59
C VAL A 108 -5.01 9.06 13.23
N ALA A 109 -5.26 10.09 12.42
CA ALA A 109 -6.13 11.19 12.80
C ALA A 109 -7.57 10.83 12.41
N TRP A 110 -8.51 10.93 13.34
CA TRP A 110 -9.89 10.50 13.13
C TRP A 110 -10.72 11.57 12.41
N ARG A 111 -10.26 11.96 11.23
CA ARG A 111 -10.93 12.88 10.31
C ARG A 111 -10.74 12.42 8.87
N ASN A 112 -11.84 12.30 8.14
CA ASN A 112 -11.85 12.07 6.70
C ASN A 112 -12.93 12.92 6.02
N GLY A 113 -13.26 12.63 4.76
CA GLY A 113 -14.32 13.33 4.02
C GLY A 113 -15.74 13.03 4.49
N THR A 114 -15.93 12.04 5.38
CA THR A 114 -17.23 11.57 5.86
C THR A 114 -17.51 11.98 7.29
N GLN A 115 -16.53 11.87 8.20
CA GLN A 115 -16.68 12.15 9.62
C GLN A 115 -15.39 12.71 10.24
N ASP A 116 -15.55 13.51 11.30
CA ASP A 116 -14.48 14.06 12.12
C ASP A 116 -14.81 13.80 13.61
N CYS A 117 -14.04 12.93 14.26
CA CYS A 117 -14.15 12.60 15.68
C CYS A 117 -13.21 13.45 16.56
N ARG A 118 -12.48 14.41 15.98
CA ARG A 118 -11.65 15.39 16.70
C ARG A 118 -10.66 14.74 17.67
N SER A 119 -10.07 13.63 17.24
CA SER A 119 -9.15 12.83 18.02
C SER A 119 -8.07 12.22 17.14
N ALA A 120 -7.01 11.71 17.76
CA ALA A 120 -5.94 10.99 17.07
C ALA A 120 -5.44 9.83 17.95
N THR A 121 -5.14 8.71 17.31
CA THR A 121 -4.55 7.54 17.98
C THR A 121 -3.18 7.24 17.42
N GLY A 122 -2.24 6.91 18.30
CA GLY A 122 -0.93 6.36 17.94
C GLY A 122 -0.77 4.97 18.52
N TRP A 123 -0.33 4.03 17.69
CA TRP A 123 0.03 2.67 18.07
C TRP A 123 1.55 2.50 18.01
N THR A 124 2.10 1.71 18.92
CA THR A 124 3.51 1.29 18.89
C THR A 124 3.60 -0.15 19.33
N GLY A 125 4.41 -0.94 18.63
CA GLY A 125 4.40 -2.37 18.82
C GLY A 125 5.46 -3.11 18.01
N TYR A 126 5.26 -4.41 17.88
CA TYR A 126 6.14 -5.30 17.13
C TYR A 126 5.35 -6.42 16.45
N ALA A 127 5.86 -6.88 15.31
CA ALA A 127 5.39 -8.07 14.65
C ALA A 127 6.02 -9.32 15.27
N ARG A 128 5.25 -10.41 15.32
CA ARG A 128 5.72 -11.74 15.69
C ARG A 128 5.03 -12.79 14.86
N ARG A 129 5.73 -13.91 14.69
CA ARG A 129 5.16 -15.18 14.24
C ARG A 129 4.80 -16.01 15.47
N ASN A 130 3.63 -16.62 15.46
CA ASN A 130 3.21 -17.59 16.47
C ASN A 130 3.52 -19.02 16.03
N ASP A 131 3.48 -19.97 16.97
CA ASP A 131 3.77 -21.39 16.72
C ASP A 131 2.81 -22.05 15.71
N ASP A 132 1.60 -21.51 15.58
CA ASP A 132 0.60 -21.95 14.60
C ASP A 132 0.82 -21.38 13.19
N GLY A 133 1.90 -20.62 12.99
CA GLY A 133 2.28 -20.00 11.73
C GLY A 133 1.60 -18.65 11.47
N THR A 134 0.67 -18.20 12.32
CA THR A 134 0.04 -16.89 12.18
C THR A 134 1.02 -15.76 12.46
N ILE A 135 0.84 -14.64 11.78
CA ILE A 135 1.63 -13.42 11.98
C ILE A 135 0.73 -12.38 12.63
N GLN A 136 1.23 -11.81 13.72
CA GLN A 136 0.52 -10.81 14.51
C GLN A 136 1.37 -9.56 14.72
N ILE A 137 0.72 -8.41 14.88
CA ILE A 137 1.32 -7.18 15.37
C ILE A 137 0.70 -6.88 16.73
N VAL A 138 1.52 -6.93 17.76
CA VAL A 138 1.15 -6.63 19.14
C VAL A 138 1.41 -5.16 19.38
N THR A 139 0.40 -4.39 19.79
CA THR A 139 0.54 -2.95 19.97
C THR A 139 -0.05 -2.47 21.29
N ASP A 140 0.59 -1.44 21.86
CA ASP A 140 -0.06 -0.52 22.79
C ASP A 140 -0.47 0.74 22.01
N TRP A 141 -1.57 1.37 22.43
CA TRP A 141 -2.03 2.62 21.84
C TRP A 141 -2.37 3.70 22.86
N ASN A 142 -2.25 4.95 22.41
CA ASN A 142 -2.77 6.13 23.10
C ASN A 142 -3.73 6.87 22.16
N LEU A 143 -4.97 7.09 22.60
CA LEU A 143 -5.99 7.92 21.94
C LEU A 143 -6.03 9.27 22.64
N SER A 144 -5.66 10.33 21.94
CA SER A 144 -5.84 11.71 22.39
C SER A 144 -7.16 12.26 21.86
N TYR A 145 -8.02 12.76 22.74
CA TYR A 145 -9.36 13.21 22.39
C TYR A 145 -9.81 14.36 23.31
N GLN A 146 -10.88 15.05 22.92
CA GLN A 146 -11.56 16.00 23.79
C GLN A 146 -12.45 15.23 24.77
N GLY A 147 -12.06 15.21 26.05
CA GLY A 147 -12.91 14.70 27.13
C GLY A 147 -14.00 15.71 27.50
N GLY A 148 -14.50 15.64 28.75
CA GLY A 148 -15.52 16.54 29.26
C GLY A 148 -15.15 18.03 29.07
N SER A 149 -14.34 18.58 29.98
CA SER A 149 -13.84 19.97 29.86
C SER A 149 -12.42 20.07 29.31
N GLU A 150 -11.61 19.01 29.38
CA GLU A 150 -10.18 19.04 29.06
C GLU A 150 -9.80 17.94 28.05
N PRO A 151 -8.71 18.13 27.29
CA PRO A 151 -8.08 17.05 26.54
C PRO A 151 -7.70 15.88 27.45
N ALA A 152 -7.93 14.66 26.98
CA ALA A 152 -7.63 13.43 27.71
C ALA A 152 -6.88 12.44 26.81
N ILE A 153 -6.20 11.49 27.46
CA ILE A 153 -5.54 10.36 26.81
C ILE A 153 -6.13 9.08 27.37
N GLU A 154 -6.71 8.27 26.48
CA GLU A 154 -7.08 6.90 26.77
C GLU A 154 -5.97 5.96 26.26
N ARG A 155 -5.82 4.80 26.92
CA ARG A 155 -4.82 3.80 26.57
C ARG A 155 -5.46 2.44 26.40
N GLY A 156 -4.86 1.64 25.55
CA GLY A 156 -5.23 0.24 25.41
C GLY A 156 -4.20 -0.53 24.62
N GLN A 157 -4.61 -1.73 24.22
CA GLN A 157 -3.81 -2.64 23.42
C GLN A 157 -4.66 -3.09 22.24
N ASP A 158 -4.00 -3.43 21.13
CA ASP A 158 -4.62 -4.09 20.00
C ASP A 158 -3.68 -5.21 19.51
N LEU A 159 -4.27 -6.33 19.12
CA LEU A 159 -3.60 -7.47 18.51
C LEU A 159 -4.08 -7.67 17.07
N PHE A 160 -3.30 -7.18 16.12
CA PHE A 160 -3.62 -7.32 14.70
C PHE A 160 -3.13 -8.66 14.16
N SER A 161 -3.98 -9.40 13.45
CA SER A 161 -3.62 -10.63 12.74
C SER A 161 -3.63 -10.40 11.23
N TYR A 162 -2.65 -10.95 10.52
CA TYR A 162 -2.57 -10.86 9.06
C TYR A 162 -3.79 -11.52 8.40
N VAL A 163 -4.32 -10.87 7.37
CA VAL A 163 -5.42 -11.37 6.54
C VAL A 163 -4.87 -11.67 5.14
N PRO A 164 -4.75 -12.96 4.75
CA PRO A 164 -4.38 -13.31 3.39
C PRO A 164 -5.37 -12.70 2.38
N PRO A 165 -4.89 -12.24 1.21
CA PRO A 165 -5.77 -11.86 0.12
C PRO A 165 -6.75 -12.99 -0.19
N SER A 166 -8.05 -12.69 -0.23
CA SER A 166 -9.01 -13.63 -0.79
C SER A 166 -8.74 -13.74 -2.29
N ILE A 167 -8.45 -14.95 -2.77
CA ILE A 167 -8.48 -15.23 -4.20
C ILE A 167 -9.96 -15.22 -4.57
N GLY A 168 -10.46 -14.06 -4.99
CA GLY A 168 -11.85 -13.90 -5.38
C GLY A 168 -12.16 -14.77 -6.58
N GLU A 169 -13.14 -15.66 -6.41
CA GLU A 169 -13.99 -16.08 -7.52
C GLU A 169 -14.52 -14.81 -8.20
N ALA A 170 -14.38 -14.73 -9.53
CA ALA A 170 -14.71 -13.53 -10.28
C ALA A 170 -16.14 -13.07 -9.94
N PRO A 171 -16.38 -11.74 -9.79
CA PRO A 171 -17.74 -11.24 -9.61
C PRO A 171 -18.61 -11.79 -10.74
N PRO A 172 -19.82 -12.32 -10.47
CA PRO A 172 -20.70 -12.76 -11.54
C PRO A 172 -20.95 -11.55 -12.45
N MET A 173 -20.43 -11.64 -13.68
CA MET A 173 -20.77 -10.68 -14.72
C MET A 173 -22.28 -10.77 -14.88
N LYS A 174 -22.98 -9.67 -14.60
CA LYS A 174 -24.39 -9.55 -14.95
C LYS A 174 -24.45 -9.58 -16.47
N GLU A 175 -25.06 -10.64 -17.00
CA GLU A 175 -25.42 -10.78 -18.42
C GLU A 175 -26.48 -9.75 -18.81
#